data_AF-A0A9D1JUX5-F1
#
_entry.id   AF-A0A9D1JUX5-F1
#
_cell.length_a   1.000
_cell.length_b   1.000
_cell.length_c   1.000
_cell.angle_alpha   90.00
_cell.angle_beta   90.00
_cell.angle_gamma   90.00
#
_symmetry.space_group_name_H-M   'P 1'
#
loop_
_entity.id
_entity.type
_entity.pdbx_description
1 polymer ?
#
loop_
_entity_poly.entity_id
_entity_poly.type
_entity_poly.pdbx_seq_one_letter_code
_entity_poly.pdbx_strand_id
1 'polypeptide(L)'
;MKFNFGNFGGFQQDPESGEYSWTPPNRQNSRPKKPRRAMSAGKSAVLSIVITLVFGFLYFYFELPALNIHSGELYIFIILLCLVWCASSLILGGFRASSVKEYVGVARKKAAVPFYIICLCALVAVVGSVIGWKLFRAKDYAALLPIEQGDFATDVAEISFDQIPMLDDASANVLATRRLGELSDLVSQFEVNSESYQINYHGRPVRVTYLNYGDVFKWWNNQKNGIPAYLVIDMVTQEVEVARIENGIRYSPSEYFFRDLDRHLRFNYPTLMFSDVNFEVNEDGEPYWVASVITKKIGLFGGEDVTGAVLLNAVTGESEYLEMSEIPQWVDRVATADLINEQYNYYGLYQGGFWNSLFGQSGCTEVTALYNYIAQDDDVWMYTGVT
;
A
#
# COMPACT_ATOMS: atom_id res chain seq x y z
N MET A 1 -68.48 -26.07 7.80
CA MET A 1 -67.01 -26.22 7.94
C MET A 1 -66.44 -24.90 8.43
N LYS A 2 -65.93 -24.84 9.67
CA LYS A 2 -65.27 -23.65 10.22
C LYS A 2 -63.77 -23.76 9.94
N PHE A 3 -63.24 -22.89 9.07
CA PHE A 3 -61.81 -22.74 8.87
C PHE A 3 -61.21 -21.96 10.05
N ASN A 4 -60.22 -22.54 10.73
CA ASN A 4 -59.56 -21.94 11.87
C ASN A 4 -58.23 -21.30 11.43
N PHE A 5 -58.22 -19.99 11.19
CA PHE A 5 -57.00 -19.22 10.90
C PHE A 5 -56.31 -18.82 12.21
N GLY A 6 -55.58 -19.76 12.82
CA GLY A 6 -54.80 -19.48 14.03
C GLY A 6 -53.54 -18.65 13.72
N ASN A 7 -53.64 -17.32 13.78
CA ASN A 7 -52.60 -16.37 14.27
C ASN A 7 -52.78 -14.91 13.83
N PHE A 8 -53.82 -14.57 13.08
CA PHE A 8 -54.16 -13.17 12.83
C PHE A 8 -55.22 -12.73 13.85
N GLY A 9 -55.05 -11.55 14.45
CA GLY A 9 -55.96 -11.02 15.47
C GLY A 9 -57.44 -11.04 15.03
N GLY A 10 -58.35 -11.08 16.00
CA GLY A 10 -59.78 -11.21 15.74
C GLY A 10 -60.48 -9.87 15.55
N PHE A 11 -61.40 -9.81 14.58
CA PHE A 11 -62.40 -8.74 14.48
C PHE A 11 -63.68 -9.19 15.16
N GLN A 12 -64.25 -8.34 16.01
CA GLN A 12 -65.48 -8.62 16.73
C GLN A 12 -66.43 -7.43 16.60
N GLN A 13 -67.70 -7.72 16.27
CA GLN A 13 -68.74 -6.71 16.11
C GLN A 13 -69.58 -6.64 17.38
N ASP A 14 -69.81 -5.44 17.88
CA ASP A 14 -70.66 -5.21 19.04
C ASP A 14 -72.15 -5.42 18.67
N PRO A 15 -72.88 -6.32 19.33
CA PRO A 15 -74.26 -6.64 18.94
C PRO A 15 -75.27 -5.50 19.15
N GLU A 16 -74.97 -4.51 20.01
CA GLU A 16 -75.90 -3.41 20.30
C GLU A 16 -75.64 -2.15 19.46
N SER A 17 -74.38 -1.84 19.13
CA SER A 17 -74.02 -0.63 18.38
C SER A 17 -73.60 -0.89 16.92
N GLY A 18 -73.34 -2.15 16.55
CA GLY A 18 -72.94 -2.54 15.20
C GLY A 18 -71.51 -2.17 14.82
N GLU A 19 -70.73 -1.54 15.70
CA GLU A 19 -69.34 -1.16 15.44
C GLU A 19 -68.38 -2.36 15.50
N TYR A 20 -67.36 -2.33 14.64
CA TYR A 20 -66.33 -3.36 14.59
C TYR A 20 -65.09 -2.92 15.36
N SER A 21 -64.66 -3.75 16.32
CA SER A 21 -63.40 -3.55 17.04
C SER A 21 -62.39 -4.62 16.66
N TRP A 22 -61.13 -4.19 16.50
CA TRP A 22 -60.03 -5.08 16.19
C TRP A 22 -59.21 -5.37 17.44
N THR A 23 -59.00 -6.66 17.73
CA THR A 23 -58.11 -7.10 18.81
C THR A 23 -56.79 -7.61 18.22
N PRO A 24 -55.64 -6.98 18.55
CA PRO A 24 -54.35 -7.47 18.10
C PRO A 24 -54.09 -8.90 18.61
N PRO A 25 -53.42 -9.76 17.82
CA PRO A 25 -53.08 -11.10 18.27
C PRO A 25 -52.15 -11.00 19.48
N ASN A 26 -52.52 -11.69 20.56
CA ASN A 26 -51.76 -11.70 21.80
C ASN A 26 -50.39 -12.36 21.56
N ARG A 27 -49.31 -11.55 21.52
CA ARG A 27 -47.91 -11.99 21.34
C ARG A 27 -47.34 -12.71 22.58
N GLN A 28 -48.16 -13.28 23.45
CA GLN A 28 -47.69 -13.97 24.66
C GLN A 28 -47.03 -15.33 24.40
N ASN A 29 -47.08 -15.86 23.18
CA ASN A 29 -46.42 -17.12 22.81
C ASN A 29 -45.35 -16.95 21.72
N SER A 30 -44.46 -15.95 21.84
CA SER A 30 -43.16 -16.07 21.18
C SER A 30 -42.42 -17.24 21.83
N ARG A 31 -42.38 -18.41 21.17
CA ARG A 31 -41.56 -19.56 21.60
C ARG A 31 -40.20 -19.02 22.04
N PRO A 32 -39.69 -19.33 23.24
CA PRO A 32 -38.37 -18.89 23.64
C PRO A 32 -37.38 -19.33 22.55
N LYS A 33 -36.64 -18.39 21.96
CA LYS A 33 -35.58 -18.70 21.00
C LYS A 33 -34.70 -19.76 21.67
N LYS A 34 -34.69 -20.99 21.13
CA LYS A 34 -33.88 -22.10 21.68
C LYS A 34 -32.50 -21.54 22.01
N PRO A 35 -32.00 -21.68 23.26
CA PRO A 35 -30.66 -21.23 23.58
C PRO A 35 -29.71 -21.96 22.62
N ARG A 36 -28.92 -21.20 21.84
CA ARG A 36 -27.82 -21.80 21.06
C ARG A 36 -26.99 -22.56 22.08
N ARG A 37 -26.89 -23.89 21.94
CA ARG A 37 -26.09 -24.72 22.84
C ARG A 37 -24.67 -24.16 22.81
N ALA A 38 -24.22 -23.61 23.93
CA ALA A 38 -22.84 -23.18 24.08
C ALA A 38 -21.94 -24.37 23.75
N MET A 39 -20.97 -24.17 22.86
CA MET A 39 -20.01 -25.22 22.53
C MET A 39 -19.14 -25.51 23.76
N SER A 40 -18.60 -26.73 23.87
CA SER A 40 -17.62 -27.01 24.93
C SER A 40 -16.42 -26.07 24.77
N ALA A 41 -15.84 -25.63 25.89
CA ALA A 41 -14.78 -24.62 25.91
C ALA A 41 -13.61 -24.93 24.94
N GLY A 42 -13.23 -26.20 24.82
CA GLY A 42 -12.19 -26.64 23.88
C GLY A 42 -12.63 -26.52 22.42
N LYS A 43 -13.87 -26.92 22.08
CA LYS A 43 -14.38 -26.80 20.71
C LYS A 43 -14.58 -25.34 20.29
N SER A 44 -15.02 -24.47 21.20
CA SER A 44 -15.13 -23.02 20.92
C SER A 44 -13.76 -22.35 20.74
N ALA A 45 -12.74 -22.79 21.49
CA ALA A 45 -11.39 -22.25 21.37
C ALA A 45 -10.75 -22.64 20.02
N VAL A 46 -10.83 -23.91 19.63
CA VAL A 46 -10.32 -24.39 18.34
C VAL A 46 -11.02 -23.69 17.18
N LEU A 47 -12.34 -23.58 17.22
CA LEU A 47 -13.09 -22.90 16.16
C LEU A 47 -12.76 -21.39 16.11
N SER A 48 -12.54 -20.75 17.26
CA SER A 48 -12.09 -19.35 17.31
C SER A 48 -10.71 -19.16 16.68
N ILE A 49 -9.77 -20.09 16.93
CA ILE A 49 -8.45 -20.07 16.31
C ILE A 49 -8.59 -20.21 14.80
N VAL A 50 -9.37 -21.16 14.30
CA VAL A 50 -9.59 -21.34 12.86
C VAL A 50 -10.19 -20.09 12.22
N ILE A 51 -11.20 -19.48 12.85
CA ILE A 51 -11.80 -18.23 12.35
C ILE A 51 -10.75 -17.11 12.32
N THR A 52 -9.93 -16.99 13.36
CA THR A 52 -8.87 -15.97 13.43
C THR A 52 -7.79 -16.20 12.39
N LEU A 53 -7.40 -17.46 12.12
CA LEU A 53 -6.43 -17.81 11.08
C LEU A 53 -6.98 -17.53 9.68
N VAL A 54 -8.25 -17.88 9.41
CA VAL A 54 -8.89 -17.57 8.12
C VAL A 54 -9.00 -16.06 7.93
N PHE A 55 -9.43 -15.33 8.96
CA PHE A 55 -9.46 -13.87 8.91
C PHE A 55 -8.07 -13.28 8.69
N GLY A 56 -7.06 -13.76 9.44
CA GLY A 56 -5.69 -13.29 9.33
C GLY A 56 -5.08 -13.55 7.96
N PHE A 57 -5.34 -14.73 7.38
CA PHE A 57 -4.92 -15.05 6.02
C PHE A 57 -5.59 -14.13 5.00
N LEU A 58 -6.91 -13.94 5.09
CA LEU A 58 -7.63 -13.05 4.17
C LEU A 58 -7.18 -11.59 4.32
N TYR A 59 -7.02 -11.11 5.55
CA TYR A 59 -6.53 -9.76 5.79
C TYR A 59 -5.11 -9.57 5.25
N PHE A 60 -4.21 -10.53 5.54
CA PHE A 60 -2.85 -10.47 5.01
C PHE A 60 -2.82 -10.52 3.47
N TYR A 61 -3.73 -11.30 2.86
CA TYR A 61 -3.83 -11.43 1.42
C TYR A 61 -4.30 -10.16 0.70
N PHE A 62 -5.18 -9.36 1.33
CA PHE A 62 -5.74 -8.15 0.72
C PHE A 62 -5.05 -6.86 1.14
N GLU A 63 -4.69 -6.72 2.42
CA GLU A 63 -4.08 -5.49 2.96
C GLU A 63 -2.56 -5.51 2.89
N LEU A 64 -1.95 -6.69 2.80
CA LEU A 64 -0.50 -6.87 2.67
C LEU A 64 0.35 -6.12 3.73
N PRO A 65 0.01 -6.23 5.03
CA PRO A 65 0.74 -5.50 6.05
C PRO A 65 2.18 -6.00 6.14
N ALA A 66 3.15 -5.09 6.17
CA ALA A 66 4.54 -5.45 6.40
C ALA A 66 4.72 -6.03 7.81
N LEU A 67 5.32 -7.22 7.92
CA LEU A 67 5.65 -7.87 9.19
C LEU A 67 6.93 -7.28 9.80
N ASN A 68 6.94 -5.97 9.98
CA ASN A 68 8.05 -5.21 10.52
C ASN A 68 7.60 -4.41 11.74
N ILE A 69 8.41 -4.39 12.80
CA ILE A 69 8.14 -3.62 14.02
C ILE A 69 8.11 -2.10 13.78
N HIS A 70 8.75 -1.64 12.71
CA HIS A 70 8.74 -0.24 12.31
C HIS A 70 7.51 0.13 11.47
N SER A 71 6.71 -0.85 11.04
CA SER A 71 5.45 -0.61 10.32
C SER A 71 4.29 -0.42 11.30
N GLY A 72 3.51 0.65 11.11
CA GLY A 72 2.27 0.88 11.85
C GLY A 72 1.20 -0.18 11.56
N GLU A 73 1.18 -0.71 10.35
CA GLU A 73 0.20 -1.70 9.88
C GLU A 73 0.31 -3.01 10.63
N LEU A 74 1.52 -3.41 11.04
CA LEU A 74 1.72 -4.62 11.85
C LEU A 74 0.94 -4.54 13.17
N TYR A 75 0.98 -3.39 13.85
CA TYR A 75 0.27 -3.20 15.10
C TYR A 75 -1.24 -3.24 14.90
N ILE A 76 -1.74 -2.61 13.83
CA ILE A 76 -3.16 -2.67 13.45
C ILE A 76 -3.57 -4.12 13.17
N PHE A 77 -2.76 -4.87 12.41
CA PHE A 77 -3.00 -6.26 12.10
C PHE A 77 -3.09 -7.13 13.37
N ILE A 78 -2.12 -7.01 14.28
CA ILE A 78 -2.12 -7.76 15.55
C ILE A 78 -3.35 -7.43 16.40
N ILE A 79 -3.73 -6.13 16.46
CA ILE A 79 -4.93 -5.69 17.20
C ILE A 79 -6.18 -6.31 16.59
N LEU A 80 -6.32 -6.30 15.26
CA LEU A 80 -7.45 -6.90 14.57
C LEU A 80 -7.56 -8.40 14.82
N LEU A 81 -6.44 -9.15 14.76
CA LEU A 81 -6.44 -10.58 15.10
C LEU A 81 -6.90 -10.82 16.54
N CYS A 82 -6.42 -10.01 17.48
CA CYS A 82 -6.83 -10.10 18.88
C CYS A 82 -8.33 -9.80 19.07
N LEU A 83 -8.85 -8.80 18.36
CA LEU A 83 -10.27 -8.43 18.40
C LEU A 83 -11.16 -9.51 17.80
N VAL A 84 -10.76 -10.09 16.66
CA VAL A 84 -11.50 -11.18 16.01
C VAL A 84 -11.54 -12.41 16.90
N TRP A 85 -10.42 -12.79 17.51
CA TRP A 85 -10.37 -13.91 18.45
C TRP A 85 -11.22 -13.66 19.70
N CYS A 86 -11.20 -12.44 20.25
CA CYS A 86 -12.04 -12.06 21.38
C CYS A 86 -13.52 -12.14 21.01
N ALA A 87 -13.90 -11.59 19.86
CA ALA A 87 -15.28 -11.62 19.37
C ALA A 87 -15.76 -13.05 19.12
N SER A 88 -14.97 -13.88 18.43
CA SER A 88 -15.33 -15.27 18.12
C SER A 88 -15.48 -16.10 19.38
N SER A 89 -14.55 -15.96 20.35
CA SER A 89 -14.58 -16.72 21.60
C SER A 89 -15.78 -16.36 22.49
N LEU A 90 -16.16 -15.07 22.53
CA LEU A 90 -17.34 -14.61 23.26
C LEU A 90 -18.65 -15.10 22.63
N ILE A 91 -18.76 -15.02 21.31
CA ILE A 91 -19.96 -15.47 20.57
C ILE A 91 -20.13 -16.99 20.67
N LEU A 92 -19.05 -17.76 20.46
CA LEU A 92 -19.07 -19.22 20.50
C LEU A 92 -19.21 -19.77 21.92
N GLY A 93 -18.70 -19.04 22.91
CA GLY A 93 -18.92 -19.31 24.33
C GLY A 93 -20.34 -19.02 24.83
N GLY A 94 -21.22 -18.50 23.96
CA GLY A 94 -22.62 -18.23 24.29
C GLY A 94 -22.81 -17.05 25.25
N PHE A 95 -21.81 -16.18 25.41
CA PHE A 95 -21.88 -15.03 26.30
C PHE A 95 -22.75 -13.94 25.68
N ARG A 96 -23.80 -13.53 26.39
CA ARG A 96 -24.61 -12.35 26.07
C ARG A 96 -24.44 -11.36 27.21
N ALA A 97 -23.64 -10.32 27.00
CA ALA A 97 -23.58 -9.17 27.90
C ALA A 97 -24.55 -8.10 27.42
N SER A 98 -25.10 -7.36 28.38
CA SER A 98 -26.00 -6.22 28.12
C SER A 98 -25.26 -4.87 28.15
N SER A 99 -23.97 -4.85 28.52
CA SER A 99 -23.16 -3.63 28.63
C SER A 99 -21.69 -3.79 28.21
N VAL A 100 -21.08 -2.73 27.69
CA VAL A 100 -19.65 -2.65 27.30
C VAL A 100 -18.72 -2.97 28.50
N LYS A 101 -19.08 -2.55 29.72
CA LYS A 101 -18.28 -2.85 30.92
C LYS A 101 -18.22 -4.36 31.24
N GLU A 102 -19.29 -5.10 30.96
CA GLU A 102 -19.31 -6.56 31.15
C GLU A 102 -18.48 -7.27 30.08
N TYR A 103 -18.50 -6.78 28.84
CA TYR A 103 -17.61 -7.26 27.78
C TYR A 103 -16.14 -7.09 28.14
N VAL A 104 -15.75 -5.91 28.64
CA VAL A 104 -14.37 -5.65 29.09
C VAL A 104 -14.01 -6.52 30.30
N GLY A 105 -14.93 -6.71 31.26
CA GLY A 105 -14.70 -7.55 32.44
C GLY A 105 -14.51 -9.04 32.13
N VAL A 106 -15.26 -9.57 31.14
CA VAL A 106 -15.13 -10.97 30.70
C VAL A 106 -13.93 -11.15 29.77
N ALA A 107 -13.65 -10.19 28.89
CA ALA A 107 -12.43 -10.19 28.09
C ALA A 107 -11.19 -10.26 28.99
N ARG A 108 -11.17 -9.49 30.08
CA ARG A 108 -10.08 -9.53 31.07
C ARG A 108 -9.91 -10.89 31.79
N LYS A 109 -10.97 -11.70 31.92
CA LYS A 109 -10.93 -12.98 32.65
C LYS A 109 -10.78 -14.24 31.77
N LYS A 110 -11.38 -14.26 30.57
CA LYS A 110 -11.32 -15.39 29.63
C LYS A 110 -10.40 -15.14 28.43
N ALA A 111 -10.15 -13.88 28.09
CA ALA A 111 -9.37 -13.42 26.95
C ALA A 111 -8.21 -12.49 27.40
N ALA A 112 -7.63 -12.80 28.56
CA ALA A 112 -6.63 -11.94 29.20
C ALA A 112 -5.40 -11.71 28.29
N VAL A 113 -4.94 -12.77 27.61
CA VAL A 113 -3.76 -12.72 26.73
C VAL A 113 -3.93 -11.70 25.58
N PRO A 114 -4.96 -11.79 24.71
CA PRO A 114 -5.14 -10.80 23.64
C PRO A 114 -5.44 -9.40 24.16
N PHE A 115 -6.11 -9.26 25.31
CA PHE A 115 -6.29 -7.95 25.94
C PHE A 115 -4.95 -7.30 26.31
N TYR A 116 -4.06 -8.04 26.96
CA TYR A 116 -2.72 -7.53 27.29
C TYR A 116 -1.87 -7.26 26.04
N ILE A 117 -2.01 -8.06 24.99
CA ILE A 117 -1.34 -7.81 23.69
C ILE A 117 -1.82 -6.49 23.09
N ILE A 118 -3.13 -6.23 23.04
CA ILE A 118 -3.67 -4.96 22.53
C ILE A 118 -3.14 -3.78 23.35
N CYS A 119 -3.16 -3.88 24.68
CA CYS A 119 -2.61 -2.84 25.55
C CYS A 119 -1.11 -2.63 25.32
N LEU A 120 -0.35 -3.70 25.10
CA LEU A 120 1.08 -3.63 24.80
C LEU A 120 1.33 -2.98 23.43
N CYS A 121 0.60 -3.36 22.38
CA CYS A 121 0.70 -2.73 21.06
C CYS A 121 0.38 -1.24 21.13
N ALA A 122 -0.68 -0.86 21.84
CA ALA A 122 -1.03 0.54 22.05
C ALA A 122 0.06 1.29 22.83
N LEU A 123 0.61 0.67 23.87
CA LEU A 123 1.72 1.26 24.64
C LEU A 123 2.96 1.45 23.78
N VAL A 124 3.35 0.45 22.99
CA VAL A 124 4.51 0.52 22.07
C VAL A 124 4.28 1.58 21.00
N ALA A 125 3.08 1.69 20.43
CA ALA A 125 2.77 2.73 19.45
C ALA A 125 2.89 4.13 20.04
N VAL A 126 2.36 4.36 21.25
CA VAL A 126 2.46 5.65 21.95
C VAL A 126 3.91 5.97 22.31
N VAL A 127 4.60 5.04 22.96
CA VAL A 127 6.00 5.23 23.39
C VAL A 127 6.92 5.42 22.18
N GLY A 128 6.76 4.61 21.13
CA GLY A 128 7.52 4.72 19.88
C GLY A 128 7.32 6.05 19.17
N SER A 129 6.09 6.57 19.14
CA SER A 129 5.77 7.88 18.58
C SER A 129 6.39 9.03 19.38
N VAL A 130 6.37 8.93 20.72
CA VAL A 130 6.98 9.94 21.60
C VAL A 130 8.51 9.93 21.47
N ILE A 131 9.14 8.74 21.40
CA ILE A 131 10.59 8.62 21.25
C ILE A 131 11.06 9.17 19.91
N GLY A 132 10.29 8.95 18.85
CA GLY A 132 10.58 9.48 17.50
C GLY A 132 10.12 10.92 17.29
N TRP A 133 9.58 11.61 18.30
CA TRP A 133 8.99 12.91 18.09
C TRP A 133 10.04 13.97 17.69
N LYS A 134 9.75 14.69 16.61
CA LYS A 134 10.56 15.80 16.06
C LYS A 134 10.98 16.84 17.12
N LEU A 135 10.17 17.04 18.17
CA LEU A 135 10.51 17.91 19.31
C LEU A 135 11.82 17.50 20.01
N PHE A 136 12.04 16.21 20.21
CA PHE A 136 13.22 15.70 20.93
C PHE A 136 14.37 15.36 19.98
N ARG A 137 14.06 15.00 18.73
CA ARG A 137 15.03 14.43 17.78
C ARG A 137 15.27 15.29 16.54
N ALA A 138 14.97 16.57 16.56
CA ALA A 138 15.18 17.50 15.44
C ALA A 138 16.59 17.39 14.81
N LYS A 139 17.63 17.22 15.64
CA LYS A 139 19.01 17.04 15.13
C LYS A 139 19.22 15.72 14.39
N ASP A 140 18.61 14.63 14.86
CA ASP A 140 18.69 13.32 14.20
C ASP A 140 17.99 13.40 12.83
N TYR A 141 16.84 14.09 12.77
CA TYR A 141 16.11 14.31 11.53
C TYR A 141 16.92 15.16 10.54
N ALA A 142 17.58 16.21 11.01
CA ALA A 142 18.43 17.04 10.17
C ALA A 142 19.67 16.30 9.62
N ALA A 143 20.10 15.22 10.29
CA ALA A 143 21.28 14.45 9.91
C ALA A 143 20.98 13.23 9.02
N LEU A 144 19.74 13.06 8.56
CA LEU A 144 19.36 11.94 7.68
C LEU A 144 20.02 12.04 6.31
N LEU A 145 20.05 13.25 5.74
CA LEU A 145 20.65 13.52 4.44
C LEU A 145 22.01 14.22 4.64
N PRO A 146 23.14 13.62 4.25
CA PRO A 146 24.42 14.31 4.24
C PRO A 146 24.40 15.41 3.18
N ILE A 147 24.71 16.64 3.57
CA ILE A 147 24.73 17.79 2.67
C ILE A 147 26.17 18.17 2.38
N GLU A 148 26.50 18.23 1.09
CA GLU A 148 27.77 18.76 0.59
C GLU A 148 27.51 20.08 -0.15
N GLN A 149 28.36 21.08 0.07
CA GLN A 149 28.27 22.35 -0.64
C GLN A 149 29.17 22.27 -1.88
N GLY A 150 28.55 22.30 -3.06
CA GLY A 150 29.21 22.36 -4.36
C GLY A 150 29.01 23.69 -5.07
N ASP A 151 29.73 23.88 -6.17
CA ASP A 151 29.51 24.99 -7.11
C ASP A 151 28.83 24.44 -8.36
N PHE A 152 27.55 24.79 -8.54
CA PHE A 152 26.73 24.30 -9.66
C PHE A 152 27.40 24.52 -11.02
N ALA A 153 28.13 25.63 -11.22
CA ALA A 153 28.77 25.93 -12.50
C ALA A 153 29.99 25.04 -12.80
N THR A 154 30.60 24.46 -11.76
CA THR A 154 31.78 23.61 -11.88
C THR A 154 31.40 22.12 -11.82
N ASP A 155 30.39 21.78 -11.02
CA ASP A 155 29.99 20.40 -10.71
C ASP A 155 28.92 19.86 -11.66
N VAL A 156 28.10 20.72 -12.26
CA VAL A 156 27.14 20.32 -13.30
C VAL A 156 27.75 20.58 -14.66
N ALA A 157 28.19 19.51 -15.33
CA ALA A 157 28.72 19.59 -16.67
C ALA A 157 27.68 20.21 -17.63
N GLU A 158 28.14 21.00 -18.61
CA GLU A 158 27.26 21.55 -19.65
C GLU A 158 26.67 20.40 -20.47
N ILE A 159 25.42 20.05 -20.18
CA ILE A 159 24.71 18.93 -20.79
C ILE A 159 24.56 19.20 -22.28
N SER A 160 24.71 18.17 -23.12
CA SER A 160 24.45 18.32 -24.55
C SER A 160 22.96 18.60 -24.78
N PHE A 161 22.62 19.50 -25.71
CA PHE A 161 21.21 19.85 -26.01
C PHE A 161 20.35 18.62 -26.35
N ASP A 162 20.99 17.54 -26.82
CA ASP A 162 20.38 16.28 -27.22
C ASP A 162 20.04 15.37 -26.03
N GLN A 163 20.28 15.81 -24.78
CA GLN A 163 19.94 15.09 -23.54
C GLN A 163 18.93 15.86 -22.68
N ILE A 164 18.42 16.99 -23.16
CA ILE A 164 17.45 17.79 -22.41
C ILE A 164 16.05 17.16 -22.57
N PRO A 165 15.44 16.62 -21.50
CA PRO A 165 14.10 16.06 -21.58
C PRO A 165 13.08 17.17 -21.89
N MET A 166 12.30 17.00 -22.96
CA MET A 166 11.30 17.99 -23.40
C MET A 166 9.87 17.60 -23.05
N LEU A 167 9.65 16.37 -22.59
CA LEU A 167 8.33 15.83 -22.28
C LEU A 167 8.14 15.74 -20.77
N ASP A 168 6.97 16.14 -20.29
CA ASP A 168 6.49 15.74 -18.97
C ASP A 168 5.77 14.38 -19.04
N ASP A 169 5.50 13.80 -17.88
CA ASP A 169 4.83 12.50 -17.76
C ASP A 169 3.50 12.44 -18.52
N ALA A 170 2.66 13.47 -18.39
CA ALA A 170 1.35 13.48 -19.04
C ALA A 170 1.47 13.54 -20.56
N SER A 171 2.37 14.36 -21.11
CA SER A 171 2.62 14.42 -22.56
C SER A 171 3.17 13.10 -23.10
N ALA A 172 4.10 12.47 -22.37
CA ALA A 172 4.68 11.17 -22.74
C ALA A 172 3.59 10.08 -22.81
N ASN A 173 2.69 10.02 -21.82
CA ASN A 173 1.58 9.07 -21.78
C ASN A 173 0.53 9.29 -22.89
N VAL A 174 0.33 10.55 -23.34
CA VAL A 174 -0.51 10.84 -24.51
C VAL A 174 0.12 10.27 -25.79
N LEU A 175 1.44 10.39 -25.96
CA LEU A 175 2.16 9.82 -27.09
C LEU A 175 2.08 8.28 -27.07
N ALA A 176 2.32 7.67 -25.91
CA ALA A 176 2.21 6.23 -25.72
C ALA A 176 0.80 5.71 -26.04
N THR A 177 -0.23 6.40 -25.56
CA THR A 177 -1.63 6.05 -25.84
C THR A 177 -1.96 6.15 -27.33
N ARG A 178 -1.49 7.19 -28.02
CA ARG A 178 -1.67 7.32 -29.47
C ARG A 178 -0.99 6.18 -30.21
N ARG A 179 0.24 5.85 -29.84
CA ARG A 179 1.01 4.77 -30.45
C ARG A 179 0.35 3.41 -30.23
N LEU A 180 -0.13 3.13 -29.01
CA LEU A 180 -0.92 1.94 -28.74
C LEU A 180 -2.14 1.88 -29.67
N GLY A 181 -2.85 3.00 -29.84
CA GLY A 181 -4.02 3.17 -30.73
C GLY A 181 -3.83 2.71 -32.18
N GLU A 182 -2.59 2.70 -32.67
CA GLU A 182 -2.25 2.27 -34.03
C GLU A 182 -2.10 0.73 -34.15
N LEU A 183 -1.95 0.03 -33.02
CA LEU A 183 -1.70 -1.41 -32.95
C LEU A 183 -2.99 -2.20 -32.81
N SER A 184 -3.61 -2.55 -33.93
CA SER A 184 -4.92 -3.24 -33.95
C SER A 184 -4.97 -4.52 -33.11
N ASP A 185 -3.84 -5.20 -32.90
CA ASP A 185 -3.72 -6.41 -32.09
C ASP A 185 -3.74 -6.16 -30.58
N LEU A 186 -3.37 -4.95 -30.11
CA LEU A 186 -3.22 -4.63 -28.69
C LEU A 186 -4.32 -3.70 -28.15
N VAL A 187 -4.81 -2.74 -28.95
CA VAL A 187 -5.74 -1.68 -28.51
C VAL A 187 -7.00 -2.20 -27.83
N SER A 188 -7.53 -3.32 -28.28
CA SER A 188 -8.79 -3.85 -27.74
C SER A 188 -8.59 -4.59 -26.42
N GLN A 189 -7.36 -5.04 -26.12
CA GLN A 189 -7.04 -5.95 -25.02
C GLN A 189 -6.30 -5.25 -23.87
N PHE A 190 -5.54 -4.20 -24.18
CA PHE A 190 -4.65 -3.53 -23.24
C PHE A 190 -4.84 -2.02 -23.24
N GLU A 191 -4.44 -1.40 -22.14
CA GLU A 191 -4.45 0.05 -21.92
C GLU A 191 -3.07 0.48 -21.43
N VAL A 192 -2.61 1.68 -21.79
CA VAL A 192 -1.34 2.20 -21.28
C VAL A 192 -1.51 2.59 -19.81
N ASN A 193 -0.51 2.31 -18.98
CA ASN A 193 -0.50 2.81 -17.60
C ASN A 193 -0.58 4.35 -17.56
N SER A 194 -1.26 4.91 -16.56
CA SER A 194 -1.43 6.36 -16.45
C SER A 194 -0.15 7.12 -16.09
N GLU A 195 0.86 6.41 -15.63
CA GLU A 195 2.15 6.92 -15.20
C GLU A 195 3.27 6.29 -16.03
N SER A 196 4.32 7.07 -16.27
CA SER A 196 5.56 6.61 -16.90
C SER A 196 6.76 6.98 -16.04
N TYR A 197 7.78 6.14 -16.09
CA TYR A 197 8.97 6.23 -15.26
C TYR A 197 10.12 6.73 -16.12
N GLN A 198 10.79 7.79 -15.68
CA GLN A 198 11.96 8.29 -16.38
C GLN A 198 13.19 7.48 -15.96
N ILE A 199 13.88 6.94 -16.96
CA ILE A 199 15.10 6.15 -16.80
C ILE A 199 16.12 6.62 -17.84
N ASN A 200 17.37 6.27 -17.63
CA ASN A 200 18.41 6.32 -18.64
C ASN A 200 18.48 4.96 -19.33
N TYR A 201 18.34 4.94 -20.65
CA TYR A 201 18.39 3.71 -21.44
C TYR A 201 19.26 3.95 -22.66
N HIS A 202 20.36 3.19 -22.80
CA HIS A 202 21.39 3.39 -23.82
C HIS A 202 21.96 4.82 -23.86
N GLY A 203 22.16 5.44 -22.69
CA GLY A 203 22.72 6.80 -22.57
C GLY A 203 21.78 7.92 -23.02
N ARG A 204 20.48 7.63 -23.12
CA ARG A 204 19.43 8.59 -23.48
C ARG A 204 18.35 8.65 -22.40
N PRO A 205 17.85 9.86 -22.09
CA PRO A 205 16.69 10.00 -21.21
C PRO A 205 15.44 9.48 -21.92
N VAL A 206 14.85 8.42 -21.39
CA VAL A 206 13.59 7.86 -21.88
C VAL A 206 12.57 7.79 -20.77
N ARG A 207 11.30 7.73 -21.14
CA ARG A 207 10.22 7.33 -20.25
C ARG A 207 9.71 5.96 -20.64
N VAL A 208 9.68 5.04 -19.69
CA VAL A 208 9.13 3.71 -19.86
C VAL A 208 7.75 3.62 -19.22
N THR A 209 6.83 2.97 -19.92
CA THR A 209 5.50 2.67 -19.40
C THR A 209 5.09 1.27 -19.83
N TYR A 210 4.26 0.62 -19.03
CA TYR A 210 3.78 -0.72 -19.28
C TYR A 210 2.29 -0.71 -19.66
N LEU A 211 1.86 -1.81 -20.26
CA LEU A 211 0.46 -2.04 -20.58
C LEU A 211 -0.26 -2.70 -19.41
N ASN A 212 -1.53 -2.37 -19.20
CA ASN A 212 -2.44 -2.99 -18.26
C ASN A 212 -3.53 -3.76 -19.01
N TYR A 213 -4.08 -4.80 -18.39
CA TYR A 213 -5.31 -5.43 -18.89
C TYR A 213 -6.48 -4.44 -18.76
N GLY A 214 -7.24 -4.23 -19.83
CA GLY A 214 -8.33 -3.24 -19.78
C GLY A 214 -9.53 -3.66 -18.90
N ASP A 215 -9.71 -4.95 -18.62
CA ASP A 215 -10.73 -5.46 -17.68
C ASP A 215 -10.44 -6.91 -17.25
N VAL A 216 -11.23 -7.44 -16.33
CA VAL A 216 -11.13 -8.81 -15.80
C VAL A 216 -11.27 -9.89 -16.90
N PHE A 217 -12.12 -9.67 -17.91
CA PHE A 217 -12.31 -10.63 -19.00
C PHE A 217 -11.12 -10.62 -19.96
N LYS A 218 -10.58 -9.43 -20.27
CA LYS A 218 -9.34 -9.27 -21.03
C LYS A 218 -8.17 -9.91 -20.28
N TRP A 219 -8.07 -9.71 -18.97
CA TRP A 219 -7.11 -10.43 -18.13
C TRP A 219 -7.28 -11.95 -18.27
N TRP A 220 -8.48 -12.48 -18.06
CA TRP A 220 -8.73 -13.93 -18.13
C TRP A 220 -8.31 -14.55 -19.47
N ASN A 221 -8.54 -13.85 -20.58
CA ASN A 221 -8.18 -14.32 -21.91
C ASN A 221 -6.67 -14.23 -22.19
N ASN A 222 -5.96 -13.24 -21.64
CA ASN A 222 -4.57 -12.94 -22.01
C ASN A 222 -3.53 -13.33 -20.94
N GLN A 223 -3.93 -13.58 -19.70
CA GLN A 223 -3.07 -13.95 -18.57
C GLN A 223 -2.19 -15.20 -18.84
N LYS A 224 -2.61 -16.09 -19.75
CA LYS A 224 -1.79 -17.23 -20.16
C LYS A 224 -0.59 -16.84 -21.03
N ASN A 225 -0.63 -15.70 -21.70
CA ASN A 225 0.47 -15.16 -22.50
C ASN A 225 1.18 -14.01 -21.77
N GLY A 226 0.54 -13.39 -20.79
CA GLY A 226 1.07 -12.21 -20.11
C GLY A 226 0.80 -10.94 -20.90
N ILE A 227 1.37 -9.83 -20.45
CA ILE A 227 1.29 -8.54 -21.12
C ILE A 227 2.40 -8.51 -22.19
N PRO A 228 2.07 -8.35 -23.47
CA PRO A 228 2.97 -8.70 -24.58
C PRO A 228 4.02 -7.64 -24.90
N ALA A 229 3.91 -6.43 -24.33
CA ALA A 229 4.80 -5.32 -24.64
C ALA A 229 4.80 -4.26 -23.54
N TYR A 230 5.86 -3.46 -23.53
CA TYR A 230 5.93 -2.15 -22.88
C TYR A 230 6.27 -1.09 -23.93
N LEU A 231 6.17 0.18 -23.56
CA LEU A 231 6.51 1.30 -24.43
C LEU A 231 7.70 2.07 -23.87
N VAL A 232 8.58 2.48 -24.78
CA VAL A 232 9.72 3.35 -24.51
C VAL A 232 9.50 4.64 -25.27
N ILE A 233 9.56 5.76 -24.57
CA ILE A 233 9.29 7.09 -25.10
C ILE A 233 10.57 7.89 -25.01
N ASP A 234 11.14 8.26 -26.14
CA ASP A 234 12.35 9.10 -26.17
C ASP A 234 11.96 10.55 -25.81
N MET A 235 12.61 11.09 -24.77
CA MET A 235 12.26 12.40 -24.21
C MET A 235 12.69 13.58 -25.08
N VAL A 236 13.52 13.33 -26.08
CA VAL A 236 14.13 14.31 -26.97
C VAL A 236 13.49 14.24 -28.34
N THR A 237 13.42 13.05 -28.93
CA THR A 237 12.82 12.85 -30.27
C THR A 237 11.30 12.74 -30.24
N GLN A 238 10.72 12.46 -29.07
CA GLN A 238 9.28 12.20 -28.88
C GLN A 238 8.78 10.95 -29.63
N GLU A 239 9.70 10.09 -30.09
CA GLU A 239 9.37 8.81 -30.71
C GLU A 239 8.95 7.80 -29.64
N VAL A 240 7.99 6.94 -30.00
CA VAL A 240 7.48 5.88 -29.12
C VAL A 240 7.76 4.53 -29.74
N GLU A 241 8.66 3.78 -29.11
CA GLU A 241 8.95 2.39 -29.42
C GLU A 241 8.03 1.45 -28.63
N VAL A 242 7.61 0.36 -29.27
CA VAL A 242 6.79 -0.68 -28.64
C VAL A 242 7.64 -1.94 -28.56
N ALA A 243 8.24 -2.15 -27.39
CA ALA A 243 9.11 -3.28 -27.13
C ALA A 243 8.27 -4.52 -26.83
N ARG A 244 8.25 -5.49 -27.76
CA ARG A 244 7.50 -6.75 -27.61
C ARG A 244 8.32 -7.78 -26.85
N ILE A 245 7.67 -8.49 -25.94
CA ILE A 245 8.28 -9.52 -25.08
C ILE A 245 7.68 -10.88 -25.42
N GLU A 246 8.53 -11.85 -25.78
CA GLU A 246 8.08 -13.18 -26.21
C GLU A 246 7.26 -13.92 -25.14
N ASN A 247 7.73 -13.92 -23.89
CA ASN A 247 7.08 -14.62 -22.78
C ASN A 247 6.00 -13.80 -22.04
N GLY A 248 5.87 -12.53 -22.41
CA GLY A 248 5.01 -11.51 -21.79
C GLY A 248 5.37 -11.21 -20.33
N ILE A 249 5.03 -10.01 -19.85
CA ILE A 249 5.10 -9.67 -18.43
C ILE A 249 4.03 -10.49 -17.70
N ARG A 250 4.42 -11.21 -16.66
CA ARG A 250 3.56 -12.13 -15.88
C ARG A 250 3.25 -11.65 -14.48
N TYR A 251 4.03 -10.70 -14.00
CA TYR A 251 3.87 -10.07 -12.70
C TYR A 251 3.72 -8.58 -12.96
N SER A 252 2.57 -8.02 -12.59
CA SER A 252 2.29 -6.59 -12.77
C SER A 252 1.19 -6.12 -11.80
N PRO A 253 0.98 -4.81 -11.65
CA PRO A 253 -0.14 -4.28 -10.86
C PRO A 253 -1.52 -4.63 -11.42
N SER A 254 -1.63 -4.94 -12.72
CA SER A 254 -2.91 -5.33 -13.34
C SER A 254 -3.22 -6.83 -13.23
N GLU A 255 -2.33 -7.59 -12.58
CA GLU A 255 -2.49 -9.03 -12.39
C GLU A 255 -3.40 -9.39 -11.20
N TYR A 256 -3.94 -10.61 -11.25
CA TYR A 256 -4.74 -11.15 -10.15
C TYR A 256 -4.02 -12.29 -9.44
N PHE A 257 -4.50 -12.60 -8.24
CA PHE A 257 -3.97 -13.59 -7.32
C PHE A 257 -2.47 -13.44 -6.99
N PHE A 258 -1.66 -14.50 -7.07
CA PHE A 258 -0.24 -14.47 -6.67
C PHE A 258 0.70 -13.87 -7.73
N ARG A 259 0.14 -13.42 -8.85
CA ARG A 259 0.86 -12.69 -9.92
C ARG A 259 0.71 -11.19 -9.81
N ASP A 260 -0.22 -10.72 -8.99
CA ASP A 260 -0.27 -9.31 -8.59
C ASP A 260 1.05 -8.91 -7.93
N LEU A 261 1.60 -7.80 -8.38
CA LEU A 261 2.94 -7.35 -8.02
C LEU A 261 3.11 -7.18 -6.51
N ASP A 262 2.22 -6.43 -5.88
CA ASP A 262 2.29 -6.14 -4.44
C ASP A 262 2.14 -7.41 -3.62
N ARG A 263 1.20 -8.30 -4.00
CA ARG A 263 1.05 -9.63 -3.39
C ARG A 263 2.31 -10.45 -3.56
N HIS A 264 2.88 -10.50 -4.75
CA HIS A 264 4.06 -11.31 -5.02
C HIS A 264 5.25 -10.85 -4.17
N LEU A 265 5.52 -9.54 -4.15
CA LEU A 265 6.56 -8.92 -3.33
C LEU A 265 6.33 -9.18 -1.84
N ARG A 266 5.11 -8.97 -1.33
CA ARG A 266 4.80 -9.16 0.09
C ARG A 266 4.94 -10.62 0.55
N PHE A 267 4.54 -11.59 -0.27
CA PHE A 267 4.63 -13.00 0.10
C PHE A 267 6.07 -13.53 0.06
N ASN A 268 6.92 -13.03 -0.84
CA ASN A 268 8.35 -13.37 -0.87
C ASN A 268 9.15 -12.62 0.20
N TYR A 269 8.79 -11.36 0.48
CA TYR A 269 9.48 -10.46 1.40
C TYR A 269 8.53 -9.91 2.49
N PRO A 270 8.05 -10.76 3.41
CA PRO A 270 7.03 -10.36 4.38
C PRO A 270 7.52 -9.33 5.40
N THR A 271 8.83 -9.27 5.68
CA THR A 271 9.42 -8.39 6.70
C THR A 271 9.97 -7.07 6.16
N LEU A 272 10.15 -6.96 4.84
CA LEU A 272 10.64 -5.73 4.22
C LEU A 272 9.52 -4.69 4.14
N MET A 273 9.87 -3.42 4.27
CA MET A 273 8.95 -2.31 4.04
C MET A 273 9.27 -1.71 2.69
N PHE A 274 8.25 -1.59 1.84
CA PHE A 274 8.38 -1.00 0.52
C PHE A 274 7.76 0.39 0.55
N SER A 275 8.43 1.35 -0.10
CA SER A 275 7.91 2.72 -0.28
C SER A 275 7.21 2.86 -1.62
N ASP A 276 7.93 2.54 -2.69
CA ASP A 276 7.54 2.75 -4.07
C ASP A 276 8.03 1.58 -4.93
N VAL A 277 7.33 1.30 -6.02
CA VAL A 277 7.67 0.24 -6.97
C VAL A 277 7.67 0.81 -8.38
N ASN A 278 8.86 0.98 -8.93
CA ASN A 278 9.05 1.58 -10.25
C ASN A 278 9.14 0.51 -11.34
N PHE A 279 8.65 0.82 -12.53
CA PHE A 279 8.90 0.00 -13.72
C PHE A 279 10.15 0.51 -14.41
N GLU A 280 11.15 -0.35 -14.55
CA GLU A 280 12.41 -0.03 -15.22
C GLU A 280 12.79 -1.13 -16.20
N VAL A 281 13.72 -0.83 -17.09
CA VAL A 281 14.17 -1.73 -18.15
C VAL A 281 15.68 -1.73 -18.13
N ASN A 282 16.29 -2.91 -18.06
CA ASN A 282 17.75 -3.01 -18.12
C ASN A 282 18.26 -2.75 -19.55
N GLU A 283 19.57 -2.62 -19.73
CA GLU A 283 20.19 -2.35 -21.04
C GLU A 283 19.90 -3.41 -22.11
N ASP A 284 19.57 -4.65 -21.71
CA ASP A 284 19.19 -5.74 -22.62
C ASP A 284 17.70 -5.69 -23.05
N GLY A 285 16.93 -4.73 -22.54
CA GLY A 285 15.51 -4.57 -22.82
C GLY A 285 14.59 -5.47 -21.97
N GLU A 286 15.11 -6.09 -20.91
CA GLU A 286 14.33 -6.90 -19.99
C GLU A 286 13.62 -6.03 -18.94
N PRO A 287 12.31 -6.23 -18.71
CA PRO A 287 11.52 -5.43 -17.79
C PRO A 287 11.67 -5.89 -16.33
N TYR A 288 11.86 -4.93 -15.43
CA TYR A 288 11.96 -5.14 -13.99
C TYR A 288 11.01 -4.24 -13.22
N TRP A 289 10.55 -4.74 -12.06
CA TRP A 289 9.96 -3.93 -11.01
C TRP A 289 11.02 -3.69 -9.94
N VAL A 290 11.30 -2.41 -9.69
CA VAL A 290 12.28 -1.95 -8.71
C VAL A 290 11.52 -1.49 -7.47
N ALA A 291 11.43 -2.36 -6.47
CA ALA A 291 10.73 -2.07 -5.23
C ALA A 291 11.69 -1.51 -4.18
N SER A 292 11.57 -0.22 -3.89
CA SER A 292 12.46 0.50 -2.95
C SER A 292 12.22 0.02 -1.53
N VAL A 293 13.27 -0.45 -0.85
CA VAL A 293 13.19 -0.98 0.52
C VAL A 293 13.59 0.10 1.51
N ILE A 294 12.69 0.39 2.45
CA ILE A 294 12.85 1.45 3.44
C ILE A 294 12.97 0.94 4.88
N THR A 295 13.57 1.76 5.72
CA THR A 295 13.64 1.58 7.18
C THR A 295 13.27 2.87 7.92
N LYS A 296 13.12 2.80 9.24
CA LYS A 296 12.88 3.96 10.11
C LYS A 296 14.09 4.15 11.03
N LYS A 297 14.94 5.14 10.72
CA LYS A 297 16.19 5.43 11.46
C LYS A 297 15.95 6.14 12.80
N ILE A 298 14.80 6.80 12.97
CA ILE A 298 14.54 7.68 14.12
C ILE A 298 13.35 7.17 14.94
N GLY A 299 13.67 6.64 16.12
CA GLY A 299 12.66 6.04 17.00
C GLY A 299 12.07 4.77 16.40
N LEU A 300 10.75 4.57 16.55
CA LEU A 300 10.09 3.38 16.02
C LEU A 300 9.48 3.63 14.62
N PHE A 301 9.02 4.85 14.33
CA PHE A 301 8.24 5.16 13.13
C PHE A 301 8.80 6.31 12.28
N GLY A 302 9.87 6.96 12.73
CA GLY A 302 10.38 8.20 12.13
C GLY A 302 11.68 8.02 11.34
N GLY A 303 12.00 9.02 10.53
CA GLY A 303 13.23 9.09 9.75
C GLY A 303 13.28 7.98 8.72
N GLU A 304 12.36 8.03 7.76
CA GLU A 304 12.36 7.10 6.64
C GLU A 304 13.65 7.25 5.85
N ASP A 305 14.23 6.11 5.46
CA ASP A 305 15.42 6.07 4.64
C ASP A 305 15.51 4.76 3.85
N VAL A 306 16.15 4.81 2.68
CA VAL A 306 16.29 3.67 1.79
C VAL A 306 17.47 2.81 2.20
N THR A 307 17.28 1.49 2.26
CA THR A 307 18.34 0.52 2.58
C THR A 307 18.79 -0.29 1.36
N GLY A 308 18.00 -0.29 0.30
CA GLY A 308 18.25 -1.05 -0.91
C GLY A 308 16.99 -1.16 -1.77
N ALA A 309 16.99 -2.09 -2.70
CA ALA A 309 15.83 -2.38 -3.56
C ALA A 309 15.65 -3.87 -3.76
N VAL A 310 14.41 -4.31 -3.96
CA VAL A 310 14.12 -5.62 -4.52
C VAL A 310 13.93 -5.47 -6.02
N LEU A 311 14.78 -6.13 -6.80
CA LEU A 311 14.61 -6.24 -8.25
C LEU A 311 13.78 -7.48 -8.54
N LEU A 312 12.63 -7.30 -9.19
CA LEU A 312 11.75 -8.39 -9.60
C LEU A 312 11.69 -8.42 -11.13
N ASN A 313 12.14 -9.51 -11.75
CA ASN A 313 12.00 -9.69 -13.19
C ASN A 313 10.51 -9.86 -13.53
N ALA A 314 9.96 -8.94 -14.32
CA ALA A 314 8.53 -8.85 -14.56
C ALA A 314 7.98 -10.05 -15.36
N VAL A 315 8.84 -10.78 -16.08
CA VAL A 315 8.51 -11.94 -16.90
C VAL A 315 8.56 -13.23 -16.07
N THR A 316 9.65 -13.46 -15.34
CA THR A 316 9.87 -14.74 -14.62
C THR A 316 9.29 -14.73 -13.20
N GLY A 317 9.22 -13.56 -12.56
CA GLY A 317 8.87 -13.41 -11.14
C GLY A 317 10.02 -13.70 -10.18
N GLU A 318 11.20 -14.02 -10.71
CA GLU A 318 12.41 -14.11 -9.89
C GLU A 318 12.70 -12.74 -9.31
N SER A 319 13.00 -12.70 -8.01
CA SER A 319 13.27 -11.46 -7.31
C SER A 319 14.43 -11.61 -6.34
N GLU A 320 15.22 -10.56 -6.22
CA GLU A 320 16.38 -10.50 -5.35
C GLU A 320 16.42 -9.16 -4.60
N TYR A 321 16.73 -9.21 -3.31
CA TYR A 321 17.01 -8.02 -2.52
C TYR A 321 18.49 -7.66 -2.66
N LEU A 322 18.75 -6.42 -3.04
CA LEU A 322 20.09 -5.85 -3.14
C LEU A 322 20.22 -4.67 -2.18
N GLU A 323 21.34 -4.63 -1.46
CA GLU A 323 21.71 -3.46 -0.66
C GLU A 323 22.12 -2.29 -1.58
N MET A 324 22.05 -1.05 -1.09
CA MET A 324 22.37 0.16 -1.89
C MET A 324 23.68 0.05 -2.69
N SER A 325 24.73 -0.58 -2.15
CA SER A 325 26.03 -0.72 -2.80
C SER A 325 26.09 -1.80 -3.89
N GLU A 326 25.09 -2.68 -3.94
CA GLU A 326 25.01 -3.83 -4.84
C GLU A 326 24.01 -3.60 -5.99
N ILE A 327 23.27 -2.49 -5.95
CA ILE A 327 22.29 -2.15 -6.99
C ILE A 327 23.05 -1.87 -8.31
N PRO A 328 22.66 -2.50 -9.42
CA PRO A 328 23.25 -2.25 -10.73
C PRO A 328 23.04 -0.80 -11.19
N GLN A 329 23.99 -0.25 -11.94
CA GLN A 329 23.93 1.13 -12.43
C GLN A 329 22.74 1.44 -13.35
N TRP A 330 22.17 0.45 -14.03
CA TRP A 330 20.98 0.67 -14.87
C TRP A 330 19.70 0.95 -14.05
N VAL A 331 19.74 0.75 -12.74
CA VAL A 331 18.61 0.99 -11.85
C VAL A 331 18.64 2.45 -11.38
N ASP A 332 17.80 3.27 -11.97
CA ASP A 332 17.84 4.71 -11.79
C ASP A 332 17.09 5.18 -10.54
N ARG A 333 15.93 4.56 -10.24
CA ARG A 333 14.99 5.11 -9.25
C ARG A 333 14.84 4.20 -8.03
N VAL A 334 15.90 4.19 -7.23
CA VAL A 334 15.95 3.51 -5.91
C VAL A 334 15.41 4.39 -4.77
N ALA A 335 15.66 5.69 -4.83
CA ALA A 335 15.15 6.66 -3.87
C ALA A 335 14.17 7.59 -4.57
N THR A 336 12.96 7.73 -4.01
CA THR A 336 11.96 8.62 -4.60
C THR A 336 12.34 10.07 -4.35
N ALA A 337 12.05 10.93 -5.33
CA ALA A 337 12.20 12.36 -5.20
C ALA A 337 11.45 12.92 -3.97
N ASP A 338 10.27 12.39 -3.67
CA ASP A 338 9.48 12.79 -2.51
C ASP A 338 10.19 12.47 -1.18
N LEU A 339 10.84 11.31 -1.07
CA LEU A 339 11.63 10.95 0.11
C LEU A 339 12.86 11.86 0.25
N ILE A 340 13.58 12.10 -0.85
CA ILE A 340 14.75 13.00 -0.86
C ILE A 340 14.33 14.42 -0.43
N ASN A 341 13.23 14.92 -0.99
CA ASN A 341 12.66 16.22 -0.62
C ASN A 341 12.24 16.27 0.85
N GLU A 342 11.61 15.22 1.38
CA GLU A 342 11.25 15.14 2.80
C GLU A 342 12.51 15.18 3.70
N GLN A 343 13.54 14.40 3.35
CA GLN A 343 14.80 14.38 4.09
C GLN A 343 15.53 15.73 4.01
N TYR A 344 15.53 16.40 2.85
CA TYR A 344 16.06 17.76 2.72
C TYR A 344 15.28 18.74 3.58
N ASN A 345 13.94 18.69 3.57
CA ASN A 345 13.12 19.56 4.40
C ASN A 345 13.36 19.33 5.88
N TYR A 346 13.68 18.11 6.30
CA TYR A 346 14.16 17.85 7.66
C TYR A 346 15.46 18.56 7.98
N TYR A 347 16.44 18.49 7.07
CA TYR A 347 17.67 19.26 7.20
C TYR A 347 17.39 20.77 7.27
N GLY A 348 16.71 21.33 6.27
CA GLY A 348 16.47 22.76 6.13
C GLY A 348 15.67 23.35 7.29
N LEU A 349 14.65 22.65 7.80
CA LEU A 349 13.88 23.11 8.95
C LEU A 349 14.62 22.94 10.28
N TYR A 350 15.27 21.79 10.49
CA TYR A 350 15.76 21.40 11.81
C TYR A 350 17.26 21.58 12.04
N GLN A 351 18.03 22.08 11.07
CA GLN A 351 19.46 22.37 11.25
C GLN A 351 19.73 23.33 12.44
N GLY A 352 18.86 24.30 12.66
CA GLY A 352 18.90 25.21 13.83
C GLY A 352 18.20 24.67 15.09
N GLY A 353 17.66 23.45 15.04
CA GLY A 353 16.84 22.83 16.10
C GLY A 353 15.35 23.17 16.02
N PHE A 354 14.54 22.38 16.75
CA PHE A 354 13.06 22.45 16.70
C PHE A 354 12.49 23.84 17.02
N TRP A 355 12.99 24.51 18.05
CA TRP A 355 12.46 25.83 18.44
C TRP A 355 12.84 26.92 17.43
N ASN A 356 13.98 26.78 16.76
CA ASN A 356 14.34 27.66 15.66
C ASN A 356 13.34 27.50 14.51
N SER A 357 13.01 26.26 14.11
CA SER A 357 12.08 26.02 13.00
C SER A 357 10.69 26.63 13.23
N LEU A 358 10.24 26.75 14.48
CA LEU A 358 8.92 27.28 14.81
C LEU A 358 8.90 28.80 15.07
N PHE A 359 9.90 29.34 15.77
CA PHE A 359 9.87 30.73 16.25
C PHE A 359 10.96 31.61 15.65
N GLY A 360 12.17 31.08 15.53
CA GLY A 360 13.32 31.86 15.07
C GLY A 360 13.37 32.00 13.54
N GLN A 361 13.02 30.92 12.85
CA GLN A 361 13.05 30.73 11.39
C GLN A 361 14.37 31.21 10.74
N SER A 362 15.45 31.27 11.52
CA SER A 362 16.73 31.79 11.07
C SER A 362 17.47 30.70 10.31
N GLY A 363 17.73 30.94 9.02
CA GLY A 363 18.41 29.99 8.15
C GLY A 363 17.60 28.73 7.88
N CYS A 364 16.28 28.72 8.12
CA CYS A 364 15.45 27.60 7.72
C CYS A 364 15.23 27.63 6.21
N THR A 365 15.37 26.48 5.57
CA THR A 365 15.12 26.30 4.13
C THR A 365 14.13 25.16 3.88
N GLU A 366 13.46 25.22 2.74
CA GLU A 366 12.56 24.17 2.26
C GLU A 366 12.70 24.02 0.74
N VAL A 367 12.50 22.81 0.21
CA VAL A 367 12.44 22.65 -1.24
C VAL A 367 11.26 23.41 -1.84
N THR A 368 11.46 23.97 -3.02
CA THR A 368 10.37 24.57 -3.79
C THR A 368 9.41 23.51 -4.29
N ALA A 369 8.15 23.90 -4.53
CA ALA A 369 7.20 23.02 -5.20
C ALA A 369 7.73 22.65 -6.60
N LEU A 370 7.57 21.38 -6.95
CA LEU A 370 8.07 20.75 -8.17
C LEU A 370 9.59 20.47 -8.15
N TYR A 371 9.96 19.43 -8.87
CA TYR A 371 11.32 19.03 -9.16
C TYR A 371 11.33 18.49 -10.58
N ASN A 372 12.52 18.32 -11.14
CA ASN A 372 12.68 17.67 -12.43
C ASN A 372 13.96 16.82 -12.40
N TYR A 373 14.18 16.05 -13.46
CA TYR A 373 15.23 15.06 -13.54
C TYR A 373 16.21 15.39 -14.66
N ILE A 374 17.48 15.13 -14.40
CA ILE A 374 18.59 15.24 -15.35
C ILE A 374 19.28 13.89 -15.43
N ALA A 375 19.48 13.36 -16.63
CA ALA A 375 20.35 12.20 -16.82
C ALA A 375 21.80 12.70 -16.91
N GLN A 376 22.67 12.21 -16.01
CA GLN A 376 24.10 12.54 -15.98
C GLN A 376 24.91 11.35 -15.44
N ASP A 377 26.06 11.08 -16.07
CA ASP A 377 27.00 10.03 -15.67
C ASP A 377 26.36 8.63 -15.56
N ASP A 378 25.47 8.36 -16.51
CA ASP A 378 24.58 7.20 -16.59
C ASP A 378 23.48 7.08 -15.53
N ASP A 379 23.37 8.02 -14.58
CA ASP A 379 22.33 8.05 -13.53
C ASP A 379 21.27 9.13 -13.78
N VAL A 380 20.09 8.98 -13.16
CA VAL A 380 19.05 10.01 -13.09
C VAL A 380 19.14 10.84 -11.80
N TRP A 381 19.51 12.10 -11.94
CA TRP A 381 19.61 13.08 -10.86
C TRP A 381 18.33 13.91 -10.71
N MET A 382 17.86 14.08 -9.49
CA MET A 382 16.78 15.02 -9.17
C MET A 382 17.34 16.43 -8.92
N TYR A 383 16.73 17.45 -9.51
CA TYR A 383 17.02 18.84 -9.20
C TYR A 383 15.74 19.60 -8.78
N THR A 384 15.88 20.44 -7.75
CA THR A 384 14.81 21.31 -7.25
C THR A 384 15.41 22.61 -6.71
N GLY A 385 14.58 23.66 -6.67
CA GLY A 385 14.92 24.90 -5.99
C GLY A 385 14.80 24.77 -4.48
N VAL A 386 15.46 25.67 -3.77
CA VAL A 386 15.38 25.80 -2.31
C VAL A 386 15.01 27.25 -1.97
N THR A 387 14.06 27.43 -1.06
CA THR A 387 13.59 28.74 -0.58
C THR A 387 13.80 28.96 0.90
#